data_AF-A0A7J4J8G2-F1
#
_entry.id   AF-A0A7J4J8G2-F1
#
_cell.length_a   1.000
_cell.length_b   1.000
_cell.length_c   1.000
_cell.angle_alpha   90.00
_cell.angle_beta   90.00
_cell.angle_gamma   90.00
#
_symmetry.space_group_name_H-M   'P 1'
#
loop_
_entity.id
_entity.type
_entity.pdbx_description
1 polymer ?
#
loop_
_entity_poly.entity_id
_entity_poly.type
_entity_poly.pdbx_seq_one_letter_code
_entity_poly.pdbx_strand_id
1 'polypeptide(L)'
;MTEPPSPDSPVPRSFLVEYQQEVDEHNVNLRAKAKKREELIIPLEGLIEEVHGYALRGQFTPSSEMRLGGTSPSYGTFSEYTELKMSSDLPVQRITMDGLLPLEAGDYIRAYVLRGTEEMERTRGLSTRNYDRMCIPKHWVEREWKEEEKALKIEKIRENKVVATYLTYQETQLSQAEDEVPEE
;
A
#
# COMPACT_ATOMS: atom_id res chain seq x y z
N MET A 1 27.37 34.35 -0.66
CA MET A 1 27.39 33.50 -1.86
C MET A 1 28.53 32.52 -1.66
N THR A 2 28.23 31.27 -1.31
CA THR A 2 29.20 30.22 -1.03
C THR A 2 29.39 29.41 -2.30
N GLU A 3 30.62 29.32 -2.80
CA GLU A 3 30.95 28.50 -3.97
C GLU A 3 30.62 27.03 -3.71
N PRO A 4 30.04 26.31 -4.68
CA PRO A 4 29.83 24.88 -4.56
C PRO A 4 31.19 24.16 -4.49
N PRO A 5 31.31 23.12 -3.64
CA PRO A 5 32.57 22.40 -3.48
C PRO A 5 32.98 21.71 -4.79
N SER A 6 34.29 21.76 -5.07
CA SER A 6 34.92 21.05 -6.20
C SER A 6 34.66 19.54 -6.13
N PRO A 7 34.29 18.89 -7.26
CA PRO A 7 33.98 17.45 -7.30
C PRO A 7 35.17 16.53 -7.00
N ASP A 8 36.41 17.05 -7.02
CA ASP A 8 37.64 16.28 -6.79
C ASP A 8 38.17 16.37 -5.34
N SER A 9 37.48 17.09 -4.45
CA SER A 9 37.87 17.18 -3.05
C SER A 9 37.53 15.87 -2.31
N PRO A 10 38.50 15.17 -1.69
CA PRO A 10 38.22 13.96 -0.94
C PRO A 10 37.26 14.26 0.22
N VAL A 11 36.16 13.51 0.29
CA VAL A 11 35.18 13.63 1.39
C VAL A 11 35.91 13.41 2.72
N PRO A 12 35.80 14.32 3.70
CA PRO A 12 36.48 14.18 4.97
C PRO A 12 36.01 12.90 5.68
N ARG A 13 36.97 12.11 6.18
CA ARG A 13 36.70 10.81 6.83
C ARG A 13 35.70 10.89 7.99
N SER A 14 35.60 12.04 8.66
CA SER A 14 34.63 12.29 9.73
C SER A 14 33.18 12.19 9.25
N PHE A 15 32.87 12.72 8.06
CA PHE A 15 31.53 12.67 7.48
C PHE A 15 31.07 11.23 7.20
N LEU A 16 31.98 10.37 6.74
CA LEU A 16 31.66 8.96 6.47
C LEU A 16 31.35 8.18 7.74
N VAL A 17 32.02 8.50 8.85
CA VAL A 17 31.78 7.84 10.15
C VAL A 17 30.45 8.30 10.75
N GLU A 18 30.16 9.59 10.73
CA GLU A 18 28.87 10.14 11.19
C GLU A 18 27.71 9.55 10.39
N TYR A 19 27.81 9.51 9.06
CA TYR A 19 26.79 8.89 8.21
C TYR A 19 26.57 7.40 8.51
N GLN A 20 27.64 6.65 8.76
CA GLN A 20 27.52 5.23 9.11
C GLN A 20 26.82 5.02 10.45
N GLN A 21 27.10 5.88 11.44
CA GLN A 21 26.42 5.85 12.74
C GLN A 21 24.93 6.15 12.58
N GLU A 22 24.56 7.18 11.82
CA GLU A 22 23.16 7.51 11.55
C GLU A 22 22.40 6.37 10.85
N VAL A 23 23.06 5.70 9.88
CA VAL A 23 22.49 4.53 9.20
C VAL A 23 22.26 3.37 10.18
N ASP A 24 23.22 3.11 11.05
CA ASP A 24 23.13 2.04 12.03
C ASP A 24 22.05 2.30 13.07
N GLU A 25 21.98 3.52 13.61
CA GLU A 25 20.93 3.94 14.53
C GLU A 25 19.56 3.86 13.86
N HIS A 26 19.43 4.32 12.62
CA HIS A 26 18.19 4.22 11.86
C HIS A 26 17.75 2.75 11.67
N ASN A 27 18.65 1.86 11.26
CA ASN A 27 18.33 0.45 11.02
C ASN A 27 17.99 -0.29 12.31
N VAL A 28 18.68 0.01 13.42
CA VAL A 28 18.35 -0.55 14.74
C VAL A 28 16.97 -0.08 15.19
N ASN A 29 16.69 1.21 15.08
CA ASN A 29 15.38 1.77 15.42
C ASN A 29 14.26 1.21 14.52
N LEU A 30 14.54 1.00 13.24
CA LEU A 30 13.59 0.44 12.29
C LEU A 30 13.23 -1.00 12.65
N ARG A 31 14.24 -1.83 12.94
CA ARG A 31 14.05 -3.22 13.40
C ARG A 31 13.29 -3.29 14.71
N ALA A 32 13.53 -2.35 15.63
CA ALA A 32 12.82 -2.30 16.91
C ALA A 32 11.34 -1.91 16.75
N LYS A 33 11.00 -1.10 15.74
CA LYS A 33 9.63 -0.69 15.42
C LYS A 33 8.90 -1.63 14.46
N ALA A 34 9.63 -2.57 13.84
CA ALA A 34 9.08 -3.50 12.88
C ALA A 34 8.00 -4.38 13.55
N LYS A 35 6.83 -4.44 12.91
CA LYS A 35 5.72 -5.29 13.31
C LYS A 35 5.38 -6.27 12.20
N LYS A 36 4.63 -7.31 12.52
CA LYS A 36 4.06 -8.18 11.49
C LYS A 36 2.97 -7.45 10.72
N ARG A 37 2.78 -7.79 9.45
CA ARG A 37 1.74 -7.19 8.61
C ARG A 37 0.34 -7.36 9.22
N GLU A 38 0.04 -8.53 9.75
CA GLU A 38 -1.25 -8.87 10.36
C GLU A 38 -1.57 -7.98 11.58
N GLU A 39 -0.57 -7.64 12.39
CA GLU A 39 -0.74 -6.78 13.57
C GLU A 39 -1.07 -5.32 13.21
N LEU A 40 -0.81 -4.93 11.96
CA LEU A 40 -1.08 -3.59 11.44
C LEU A 40 -2.42 -3.52 10.71
N ILE A 41 -3.15 -4.62 10.58
CA ILE A 41 -4.50 -4.65 10.04
C ILE A 41 -5.46 -4.29 11.18
N ILE A 42 -6.04 -3.10 11.12
CA ILE A 42 -6.92 -2.58 12.17
C ILE A 42 -8.35 -2.55 11.64
N PRO A 43 -9.31 -3.13 12.38
CA PRO A 43 -10.72 -3.00 12.05
C PRO A 43 -11.19 -1.58 12.37
N LEU A 44 -11.87 -0.97 11.41
CA LEU A 44 -12.49 0.33 11.51
C LEU A 44 -13.99 0.17 11.30
N GLU A 45 -14.76 0.50 12.32
CA GLU A 45 -16.22 0.41 12.28
C GLU A 45 -16.84 1.79 12.07
N GLY A 46 -17.94 1.84 11.33
CA GLY A 46 -18.67 3.09 11.16
C GLY A 46 -19.85 3.00 10.22
N LEU A 47 -20.56 4.11 10.13
CA LEU A 47 -21.76 4.24 9.32
C LEU A 47 -21.42 4.86 7.97
N ILE A 48 -21.85 4.23 6.88
CA ILE A 48 -21.68 4.77 5.53
C ILE A 48 -22.64 5.96 5.35
N GLU A 49 -22.09 7.10 4.96
CA GLU A 49 -22.83 8.30 4.60
C GLU A 49 -23.08 8.37 3.09
N GLU A 50 -22.07 8.05 2.29
CA GLU A 50 -22.13 8.11 0.82
C GLU A 50 -21.37 6.93 0.20
N VAL A 51 -21.88 6.43 -0.93
CA VAL A 51 -21.27 5.36 -1.71
C VAL A 51 -21.12 5.82 -3.15
N HIS A 52 -19.89 5.77 -3.67
CA HIS A 52 -19.58 6.10 -5.06
C HIS A 52 -18.90 4.90 -5.72
N GLY A 53 -19.53 4.35 -6.77
CA GLY A 53 -18.96 3.29 -7.59
C GLY A 53 -18.32 3.86 -8.84
N TYR A 54 -17.06 3.52 -9.09
CA TYR A 54 -16.31 3.95 -10.26
C TYR A 54 -15.95 2.75 -11.13
N ALA A 55 -16.25 2.86 -12.42
CA ALA A 55 -15.82 1.90 -13.44
C ALA A 55 -15.00 2.65 -14.50
N LEU A 56 -13.69 2.42 -14.49
CA LEU A 56 -12.77 3.02 -15.44
C LEU A 56 -12.48 2.02 -16.55
N ARG A 57 -12.80 2.41 -17.78
CA ARG A 57 -12.46 1.66 -18.99
C ARG A 57 -11.31 2.35 -19.69
N GLY A 58 -10.14 1.74 -19.65
CA GLY A 58 -8.96 2.17 -20.38
C GLY A 58 -8.82 1.43 -21.70
N GLN A 59 -8.08 2.04 -22.61
CA GLN A 59 -7.56 1.36 -23.79
C GLN A 59 -6.09 1.74 -23.95
N PHE A 60 -5.26 0.77 -24.29
CA PHE A 60 -3.88 1.03 -24.61
C PHE A 60 -3.42 0.20 -25.79
N THR A 61 -2.45 0.74 -26.52
CA THR A 61 -1.72 0.04 -27.57
C THR A 61 -0.25 0.05 -27.16
N PRO A 62 0.38 -1.12 -26.92
CA PRO A 62 1.82 -1.19 -26.66
C PRO A 62 2.58 -0.50 -27.80
N SER A 63 3.62 0.26 -27.46
CA SER A 63 4.45 0.96 -28.47
C SER A 63 5.07 -0.01 -29.49
N SER A 64 5.36 -1.25 -29.08
CA SER A 64 5.84 -2.33 -29.94
C SER A 64 4.84 -2.80 -31.00
N GLU A 65 3.55 -2.51 -30.80
CA GLU A 65 2.45 -2.94 -31.68
C GLU A 65 1.82 -1.77 -32.44
N MET A 66 2.31 -0.55 -32.20
CA MET A 66 1.86 0.64 -32.89
C MET A 66 2.31 0.58 -34.36
N ARG A 67 1.36 0.53 -35.27
CA ARG A 67 1.62 0.48 -36.72
C ARG A 67 1.56 1.88 -37.32
N LEU A 68 2.57 2.22 -38.13
CA LEU A 68 2.57 3.43 -38.96
C LEU A 68 1.82 3.12 -40.26
N GLY A 69 0.56 3.53 -40.33
CA GLY A 69 -0.37 3.19 -41.40
C GLY A 69 -1.18 1.93 -41.10
N GLY A 70 -2.50 1.99 -41.31
CA GLY A 70 -3.43 0.91 -40.93
C GLY A 70 -3.90 0.99 -39.47
N THR A 71 -4.55 -0.06 -38.98
CA THR A 71 -5.13 -0.12 -37.63
C THR A 71 -4.17 -0.83 -36.67
N SER A 72 -3.89 -0.19 -35.53
CA SER A 72 -3.14 -0.80 -34.41
C SER A 72 -4.12 -1.55 -33.48
N PRO A 73 -3.70 -2.68 -32.87
CA PRO A 73 -4.50 -3.36 -31.86
C PRO A 73 -4.71 -2.45 -30.65
N SER A 74 -5.91 -2.49 -30.06
CA SER A 74 -6.26 -1.77 -28.84
C SER A 74 -6.66 -2.79 -27.79
N TYR A 75 -5.95 -2.78 -26.66
CA TYR A 75 -6.22 -3.64 -25.52
C TYR A 75 -7.04 -2.87 -24.51
N GLY A 76 -8.21 -3.40 -24.17
CA GLY A 76 -9.04 -2.85 -23.11
C GLY A 76 -8.45 -3.19 -21.75
N THR A 77 -8.42 -2.19 -20.87
CA THR A 77 -8.29 -2.40 -19.43
C THR A 77 -9.60 -2.00 -18.77
N PHE A 78 -9.94 -2.70 -17.70
CA PHE A 78 -11.13 -2.43 -16.93
C PHE A 78 -10.76 -2.50 -15.46
N SER A 79 -11.02 -1.42 -14.73
CA SER A 79 -10.80 -1.35 -13.29
C SER A 79 -12.03 -0.75 -12.64
N GLU A 80 -12.51 -1.44 -11.62
CA GLU A 80 -13.62 -0.98 -10.80
C GLU A 80 -13.15 -0.75 -9.37
N TYR A 81 -13.67 0.28 -8.72
CA TYR A 81 -13.48 0.50 -7.30
C TYR A 81 -14.68 1.23 -6.70
N THR A 82 -14.87 1.03 -5.41
CA THR A 82 -15.89 1.71 -4.62
C THR A 82 -15.21 2.66 -3.64
N GLU A 83 -15.69 3.90 -3.58
CA GLU A 83 -15.33 4.88 -2.56
C GLU A 83 -16.50 5.02 -1.59
N LEU A 84 -16.21 4.87 -0.31
CA LEU A 84 -17.16 4.96 0.79
C LEU A 84 -16.77 6.15 1.65
N LYS A 85 -17.71 7.07 1.85
CA LYS A 85 -17.58 8.11 2.88
C LYS A 85 -18.30 7.61 4.12
N MET A 86 -17.62 7.63 5.26
CA MET A 86 -18.18 7.10 6.50
C MET A 86 -17.87 7.97 7.70
N SER A 87 -18.77 7.92 8.69
CA SER A 87 -18.52 8.45 10.02
C SER A 87 -18.00 7.32 10.92
N SER A 88 -16.82 7.56 11.50
CA SER A 88 -16.17 6.64 12.45
C SER A 88 -15.58 7.43 13.61
N ASP A 89 -15.20 6.73 14.68
CA ASP A 89 -14.49 7.32 15.81
C ASP A 89 -13.03 7.68 15.48
N LEU A 90 -12.54 7.23 14.32
CA LEU A 90 -11.19 7.45 13.82
C LEU A 90 -11.16 8.60 12.79
N PRO A 91 -9.99 9.22 12.56
CA PRO A 91 -9.88 10.35 11.62
C PRO A 91 -10.06 9.95 10.13
N VAL A 92 -10.32 8.67 9.84
CA VAL A 92 -10.57 8.18 8.49
C VAL A 92 -11.99 8.58 8.08
N GLN A 93 -12.09 9.35 7.01
CA GLN A 93 -13.37 9.82 6.46
C GLN A 93 -13.77 9.06 5.20
N ARG A 94 -12.78 8.54 4.46
CA ARG A 94 -12.97 7.87 3.18
C ARG A 94 -12.27 6.52 3.15
N ILE A 95 -12.98 5.52 2.66
CA ILE A 95 -12.45 4.18 2.43
C ILE A 95 -12.62 3.82 0.96
N THR A 96 -11.53 3.43 0.32
CA THR A 96 -11.57 2.87 -1.04
C THR A 96 -11.38 1.36 -1.00
N MET A 97 -12.06 0.65 -1.89
CA MET A 97 -11.90 -0.78 -2.06
C MET A 97 -12.03 -1.16 -3.53
N ASP A 98 -11.23 -2.11 -3.99
CA ASP A 98 -11.30 -2.60 -5.37
C ASP A 98 -12.61 -3.39 -5.59
N GLY A 99 -13.26 -3.16 -6.73
CA GLY A 99 -14.55 -3.76 -7.11
C GLY A 99 -15.77 -2.87 -6.81
N LEU A 100 -16.90 -3.18 -7.46
CA LEU A 100 -18.20 -2.59 -7.17
C LEU A 100 -18.90 -3.36 -6.04
N LEU A 101 -19.08 -2.73 -4.90
CA LEU A 101 -19.70 -3.34 -3.73
C LEU A 101 -21.18 -2.98 -3.67
N PRO A 102 -22.08 -3.95 -3.41
CA PRO A 102 -23.51 -3.69 -3.21
C PRO A 102 -23.76 -3.15 -1.78
N LEU A 103 -23.17 -2.00 -1.49
CA LEU A 103 -23.32 -1.25 -0.24
C LEU A 103 -24.18 0.00 -0.48
N GLU A 104 -24.90 0.42 0.55
CA GLU A 104 -25.79 1.59 0.48
C GLU A 104 -25.49 2.57 1.63
N ALA A 105 -25.86 3.83 1.44
CA ALA A 105 -25.82 4.82 2.51
C ALA A 105 -26.72 4.36 3.67
N GLY A 106 -26.22 4.47 4.90
CA GLY A 106 -26.89 3.98 6.11
C GLY A 106 -26.49 2.56 6.51
N ASP A 107 -25.72 1.83 5.70
CA ASP A 107 -25.13 0.56 6.12
C ASP A 107 -24.05 0.78 7.19
N TYR A 108 -24.03 -0.07 8.21
CA TYR A 108 -22.94 -0.14 9.17
C TYR A 108 -21.92 -1.18 8.71
N ILE A 109 -20.65 -0.81 8.69
CA ILE A 109 -19.58 -1.69 8.19
C ILE A 109 -18.43 -1.78 9.18
N ARG A 110 -17.64 -2.85 9.02
CA ARG A 110 -16.30 -2.99 9.57
C ARG A 110 -15.32 -3.18 8.42
N ALA A 111 -14.48 -2.17 8.19
CA ALA A 111 -13.43 -2.18 7.19
C ALA A 111 -12.08 -2.55 7.84
N TYR A 112 -11.32 -3.44 7.21
CA TYR A 112 -9.99 -3.83 7.67
C TYR A 112 -8.95 -3.06 6.86
N VAL A 113 -8.24 -2.16 7.53
CA VAL A 113 -7.28 -1.25 6.89
C VAL A 113 -5.87 -1.58 7.37
N LEU A 114 -4.92 -1.65 6.43
CA LEU A 114 -3.51 -1.77 6.76
C LEU A 114 -2.95 -0.41 7.18
N ARG A 115 -2.80 -0.22 8.49
CA ARG A 115 -2.16 0.96 9.10
C ARG A 115 -0.63 0.81 9.17
N GLY A 116 -0.06 0.23 8.12
CA GLY A 116 1.37 -0.02 7.98
C GLY A 116 1.96 0.70 6.76
N THR A 117 3.25 1.02 6.84
CA THR A 117 4.08 1.35 5.68
C THR A 117 5.31 0.48 5.65
N GLU A 118 5.70 0.08 4.45
CA GLU A 118 6.93 -0.67 4.22
C GLU A 118 8.09 0.33 4.18
N GLU A 119 8.99 0.25 5.16
CA GLU A 119 10.21 1.05 5.24
C GLU A 119 11.43 0.15 5.00
N MET A 120 12.41 0.67 4.25
CA MET A 120 13.62 -0.05 3.90
C MET A 120 14.77 0.36 4.79
N GLU A 121 15.64 -0.59 5.15
CA GLU A 121 16.91 -0.26 5.80
C GLU A 121 17.77 0.67 4.92
N ARG A 122 18.54 1.54 5.56
CA ARG A 122 19.55 2.36 4.86
C ARG A 122 20.81 1.54 4.64
N THR A 123 21.43 1.72 3.48
CA THR A 123 22.71 1.08 3.16
C THR A 123 23.88 1.94 3.63
N ARG A 124 24.93 1.30 4.16
CA ARG A 124 26.14 1.98 4.66
C ARG A 124 27.03 2.59 3.55
N GLY A 125 26.64 2.47 2.28
CA GLY A 125 27.46 2.87 1.13
C GLY A 125 26.72 3.75 0.13
N LEU A 126 27.44 4.68 -0.50
CA LEU A 126 26.98 5.56 -1.59
C LEU A 126 26.73 4.82 -2.92
N SER A 127 26.70 3.48 -2.91
CA SER A 127 26.47 2.64 -4.08
C SER A 127 25.04 2.87 -4.62
N THR A 128 24.94 3.61 -5.73
CA THR A 128 23.69 3.85 -6.46
C THR A 128 23.31 2.70 -7.39
N ARG A 129 23.96 1.53 -7.27
CA ARG A 129 23.66 0.40 -8.17
C ARG A 129 22.27 -0.14 -7.85
N ASN A 130 21.39 -0.11 -8.85
CA ASN A 130 19.99 -0.56 -8.76
C ASN A 130 19.84 -2.00 -8.22
N TYR A 131 20.88 -2.84 -8.36
CA TYR A 131 20.90 -4.21 -7.83
C TYR A 131 20.89 -4.26 -6.30
N ASP A 132 21.57 -3.32 -5.62
CA ASP A 132 21.63 -3.31 -4.16
C ASP A 132 20.25 -3.00 -3.55
N ARG A 133 19.41 -2.23 -4.25
CA ARG A 133 18.06 -1.85 -3.79
C ARG A 133 17.07 -3.02 -3.72
N MET A 134 17.27 -4.08 -4.50
CA MET A 134 16.36 -5.24 -4.50
C MET A 134 16.57 -6.18 -3.30
N CYS A 135 17.72 -6.10 -2.63
CA CYS A 135 18.08 -6.99 -1.52
C CYS A 135 18.05 -6.29 -0.15
N ILE A 136 17.59 -5.03 -0.09
CA ILE A 136 17.51 -4.30 1.18
C ILE A 136 16.37 -4.89 2.01
N PRO A 137 16.63 -5.29 3.27
CA PRO A 137 15.57 -5.73 4.17
C PRO A 137 14.49 -4.67 4.30
N LYS A 138 13.24 -5.12 4.24
CA LYS A 138 12.06 -4.28 4.34
C LYS A 138 11.29 -4.63 5.60
N HIS A 139 10.79 -3.62 6.28
CA HIS A 139 10.12 -3.74 7.55
C HIS A 139 8.77 -3.04 7.49
N TRP A 140 7.74 -3.67 8.04
CA TRP A 140 6.44 -3.04 8.21
C TRP A 140 6.43 -2.24 9.51
N VAL A 141 6.13 -0.95 9.41
CA VAL A 141 6.07 -0.04 10.56
C VAL A 141 4.69 0.58 10.64
N GLU A 142 4.18 0.75 11.86
CA GLU A 142 2.93 1.44 12.11
C GLU A 142 3.05 2.92 11.71
N ARG A 143 2.03 3.42 11.02
CA ARG A 143 1.95 4.83 10.60
C ARG A 143 0.72 5.53 11.18
N GLU A 144 0.67 6.85 11.00
CA GLU A 144 -0.53 7.61 11.30
C GLU A 144 -1.65 7.32 10.29
N TRP A 145 -2.89 7.53 10.75
CA TRP A 145 -4.08 7.44 9.92
C TRP A 145 -4.11 8.55 8.89
N LYS A 146 -4.57 8.23 7.69
CA LYS A 146 -4.91 9.21 6.65
C LYS A 146 -6.41 9.43 6.63
N GLU A 147 -6.83 10.57 6.07
CA GLU A 147 -8.25 10.85 5.84
C GLU A 147 -8.87 9.84 4.86
N GLU A 148 -8.07 9.41 3.88
CA GLU A 148 -8.42 8.38 2.89
C GLU A 148 -7.55 7.15 3.09
N GLU A 149 -8.21 6.01 3.25
CA GLU A 149 -7.57 4.72 3.45
C GLU A 149 -8.08 3.69 2.44
N LYS A 150 -7.26 2.67 2.16
CA LYS A 150 -7.65 1.53 1.34
C LYS A 150 -8.00 0.33 2.22
N ALA A 151 -9.21 -0.18 2.09
CA ALA A 151 -9.63 -1.40 2.77
C ALA A 151 -9.15 -2.64 2.03
N LEU A 152 -8.71 -3.62 2.80
CA LEU A 152 -8.35 -4.95 2.31
C LEU A 152 -9.58 -5.88 2.30
N LYS A 153 -10.41 -5.74 3.33
CA LYS A 153 -11.66 -6.48 3.58
C LYS A 153 -12.72 -5.54 4.12
N ILE A 154 -13.96 -5.73 3.74
CA ILE A 154 -15.12 -5.04 4.32
C ILE A 154 -16.17 -6.07 4.74
N GLU A 155 -16.65 -5.95 5.97
CA GLU A 155 -17.78 -6.71 6.49
C GLU A 155 -18.98 -5.79 6.67
N LYS A 156 -20.13 -6.16 6.10
CA LYS A 156 -21.40 -5.48 6.37
C LYS A 156 -22.00 -6.04 7.65
N ILE A 157 -22.34 -5.16 8.59
CA ILE A 157 -22.86 -5.53 9.90
C ILE A 157 -24.33 -5.09 9.99
N ARG A 158 -25.20 -6.02 10.42
CA ARG A 158 -26.60 -5.73 10.74
C ARG A 158 -26.95 -6.45 12.03
N GLU A 159 -27.54 -5.73 13.00
CA GLU A 159 -27.91 -6.30 14.31
C GLU A 159 -26.73 -7.02 15.00
N ASN A 160 -25.54 -6.42 14.93
CA ASN A 160 -24.29 -6.96 15.49
C ASN A 160 -23.84 -8.32 14.88
N LYS A 161 -24.34 -8.66 13.69
CA LYS A 161 -23.93 -9.85 12.93
C LYS A 161 -23.39 -9.45 11.56
N VAL A 162 -22.35 -10.17 11.12
CA VAL A 162 -21.81 -10.02 9.76
C VAL A 162 -22.78 -10.67 8.78
N VAL A 163 -23.32 -9.88 7.86
CA VAL A 163 -24.27 -10.34 6.85
C VAL A 163 -23.64 -10.53 5.46
N ALA A 164 -22.55 -9.83 5.19
CA ALA A 164 -21.78 -9.97 3.96
C ALA A 164 -20.31 -9.66 4.22
N THR A 165 -19.42 -10.28 3.45
CA THR A 165 -17.98 -10.05 3.48
C THR A 165 -17.49 -9.82 2.06
N TYR A 166 -16.69 -8.79 1.88
CA TYR A 166 -16.08 -8.39 0.63
C TYR A 166 -14.56 -8.41 0.82
N LEU A 167 -13.83 -9.00 -0.13
CA LEU A 167 -12.37 -9.12 -0.11
C LEU A 167 -11.78 -8.46 -1.36
N THR A 168 -10.60 -7.86 -1.20
CA THR A 168 -9.82 -7.41 -2.36
C THR A 168 -9.18 -8.59 -3.08
N TYR A 169 -8.96 -8.45 -4.38
CA TYR A 169 -8.40 -9.51 -5.23
C TYR A 169 -7.04 -10.05 -4.73
N GLN A 170 -6.25 -9.20 -4.07
CA GLN A 170 -4.94 -9.58 -3.50
C GLN A 170 -5.06 -10.52 -2.30
N GLU A 171 -6.11 -10.37 -1.48
CA GLU A 171 -6.33 -11.27 -0.34
C GLU A 171 -6.90 -12.62 -0.79
N THR A 172 -7.73 -12.63 -1.84
CA THR A 172 -8.26 -13.88 -2.40
C THR A 172 -7.15 -14.84 -2.87
N GLN A 173 -6.05 -14.29 -3.41
CA GLN A 173 -4.90 -15.11 -3.84
C GLN A 173 -4.09 -15.64 -2.65
N LEU A 174 -3.97 -14.85 -1.57
CA LEU A 174 -3.27 -15.27 -0.35
C LEU A 174 -4.04 -16.37 0.38
N SER A 175 -5.36 -16.25 0.50
CA SER A 175 -6.19 -17.27 1.16
C SER A 175 -6.18 -18.61 0.44
N GLN A 176 -6.11 -18.61 -0.90
CA GLN A 176 -6.05 -19.85 -1.69
C GLN A 176 -4.68 -20.55 -1.59
N ALA A 177 -3.60 -19.81 -1.34
CA ALA A 177 -2.26 -20.38 -1.20
C ALA A 177 -2.05 -21.08 0.15
N GLU A 178 -2.80 -20.70 1.19
CA GLU A 178 -2.69 -21.30 2.53
C GLU A 178 -3.44 -22.64 2.64
N ASP A 179 -4.52 -22.82 1.89
CA ASP A 179 -5.34 -24.05 1.89
C ASP A 179 -4.70 -25.21 1.09
N GLU A 180 -3.64 -24.96 0.32
CA GLU A 180 -2.96 -25.97 -0.50
C GLU A 180 -1.75 -26.63 0.19
N VAL A 181 -1.51 -26.42 1.48
CA VAL A 181 -0.47 -27.15 2.22
C VAL A 181 -0.98 -28.56 2.54
N PRO A 182 -0.47 -29.63 1.89
CA PRO A 182 -0.88 -30.98 2.25
C PRO A 182 -0.35 -31.29 3.65
N GLU A 183 -1.24 -31.79 4.52
CA GLU A 183 -0.83 -32.39 5.79
C GLU A 183 0.07 -33.60 5.46
N GLU A 184 1.37 -33.50 5.79
CA GLU A 184 2.32 -34.64 5.79
C GLU A 184 2.12 -35.54 7.01
#